data_AF-A0A7K4MW12-F1
#
_entry.id   AF-A0A7K4MW12-F1
#
_cell.length_a   1.000
_cell.length_b   1.000
_cell.length_c   1.000
_cell.angle_alpha   90.00
_cell.angle_beta   90.00
_cell.angle_gamma   90.00
#
_symmetry.space_group_name_H-M   'P 1'
#
loop_
_entity.id
_entity.type
_entity.pdbx_description
1 polymer ?
#
loop_
_entity_poly.entity_id
_entity_poly.type
_entity_poly.pdbx_seq_one_letter_code
_entity_poly.pdbx_strand_id
1 'polypeptide(L)'
;MSGALRKRADVVPFQPRPVTQLTSAEEELVVDVSKDSVTMFTQKHCDTLKRLRILERHPRIYGSLSIMNYNNTEIIPVDKIDCDNAWFDQSVRAIVNPELSSIRDDIENNGFSLCELPPMVMKEKNGTYKLLEGRARYHHLAGFGMKNMIVDVFDHEEEGRAIKFALFMNNQGKPFGKTAILDIKKAIKRLIELGDIPKLGDSVLEIQEMTDCIISCLKDMSCKITASQEGDIVHDAIKNLTGVQQVISFPNGKGSPTPREWLDMYGYKDTREIVYLPISNMVER
;
A
#
# COMPACT_ATOMS: atom_id res chain seq x y z
N MET A 1 47.21 27.88 34.75
CA MET A 1 46.31 26.79 34.34
C MET A 1 45.74 27.15 32.98
N SER A 2 46.25 26.53 31.91
CA SER A 2 45.87 26.82 30.53
C SER A 2 44.73 25.88 30.12
N GLY A 3 43.57 26.47 29.81
CA GLY A 3 42.41 25.74 29.31
C GLY A 3 42.62 25.26 27.88
N ALA A 4 42.47 23.97 27.65
CA ALA A 4 42.37 23.39 26.32
C ALA A 4 40.93 22.92 26.10
N LEU A 5 40.11 23.80 25.53
CA LEU A 5 38.84 23.43 24.90
C LEU A 5 39.17 22.50 23.73
N ARG A 6 38.84 21.21 23.87
CA ARG A 6 38.86 20.26 22.75
C ARG A 6 37.86 20.75 21.71
N LYS A 7 38.36 21.26 20.57
CA LYS A 7 37.53 21.50 19.39
C LYS A 7 36.87 20.16 19.02
N ARG A 8 35.53 20.12 19.05
CA ARG A 8 34.78 19.01 18.43
C ARG A 8 35.21 18.98 16.96
N ALA A 9 35.59 17.81 16.48
CA ALA A 9 35.83 17.62 15.06
C ALA A 9 34.52 17.94 14.34
N ASP A 10 34.54 18.93 13.45
CA ASP A 10 33.42 19.20 12.57
C ASP A 10 33.22 17.95 11.71
N VAL A 11 32.16 17.20 11.97
CA VAL A 11 31.73 16.13 11.08
C VAL A 11 31.23 16.83 9.83
N VAL A 12 32.10 16.94 8.82
CA VAL A 12 31.68 17.37 7.49
C VAL A 12 30.68 16.32 7.01
N PRO A 13 29.40 16.67 6.83
CA PRO A 13 28.41 15.71 6.35
C PRO A 13 28.87 15.20 4.99
N PHE A 14 28.80 13.89 4.77
CA PHE A 14 29.01 13.33 3.45
C PHE A 14 28.00 13.98 2.49
N GLN A 15 28.48 14.84 1.61
CA GLN A 15 27.64 15.46 0.59
C GLN A 15 27.53 14.45 -0.56
N PRO A 16 26.34 13.90 -0.84
CA PRO A 16 26.17 13.01 -1.99
C PRO A 16 26.55 13.76 -3.28
N ARG A 17 27.24 13.07 -4.19
CA ARG A 17 27.60 13.67 -5.49
C ARG A 17 26.34 13.84 -6.34
N PRO A 18 26.18 14.98 -7.02
CA PRO A 18 25.03 15.20 -7.89
C PRO A 18 25.07 14.29 -9.12
N VAL A 19 23.91 14.03 -9.72
CA VAL A 19 23.76 13.17 -10.93
C VAL A 19 24.57 13.67 -12.13
N THR A 20 24.96 14.94 -12.15
CA THR A 20 25.90 15.50 -13.12
C THR A 20 27.36 15.00 -12.97
N GLN A 21 27.64 14.14 -11.99
CA GLN A 21 28.96 13.54 -11.74
C GLN A 21 28.92 12.00 -11.80
N LEU A 22 27.87 11.42 -12.38
CA LEU A 22 27.80 10.00 -12.64
C LEU A 22 28.91 9.56 -13.61
N THR A 23 29.44 8.36 -13.41
CA THR A 23 30.26 7.71 -14.42
C THR A 23 29.41 7.39 -15.65
N SER A 24 30.04 7.22 -16.82
CA SER A 24 29.31 6.86 -18.05
C SER A 24 28.50 5.56 -17.91
N ALA A 25 28.90 4.66 -17.01
CA ALA A 25 28.14 3.44 -16.71
C ALA A 25 26.90 3.71 -15.84
N GLU A 26 26.95 4.69 -14.95
CA GLU A 26 25.84 5.09 -14.09
C GLU A 26 24.86 6.02 -14.82
N GLU A 27 25.33 6.85 -15.75
CA GLU A 27 24.47 7.66 -16.65
C GLU A 27 23.50 6.78 -17.45
N GLU A 28 23.87 5.54 -17.79
CA GLU A 28 22.97 4.61 -18.48
C GLU A 28 21.83 4.06 -17.59
N LEU A 29 21.93 4.23 -16.27
CA LEU A 29 20.97 3.71 -15.29
C LEU A 29 19.90 4.73 -14.91
N VAL A 30 20.05 5.98 -15.34
CA VAL A 30 19.20 7.10 -14.95
C VAL A 30 18.70 7.80 -16.21
N VAL A 31 17.41 8.11 -16.24
CA VAL A 31 16.82 8.95 -17.29
C VAL A 31 16.53 10.31 -16.68
N ASP A 32 17.24 11.34 -17.15
CA ASP A 32 17.03 12.71 -16.71
C ASP A 32 15.73 13.27 -17.33
N VAL A 33 14.61 13.01 -16.64
CA VAL A 33 13.25 13.39 -17.06
C VAL A 33 12.89 14.83 -16.68
N SER A 34 13.72 15.51 -15.88
CA SER A 34 13.49 16.92 -15.54
C SER A 34 14.01 17.88 -16.62
N LYS A 35 14.80 17.39 -17.59
CA LYS A 35 15.18 18.13 -18.80
C LYS A 35 14.00 18.27 -19.77
N ASP A 36 13.69 19.51 -20.16
CA ASP A 36 12.63 19.89 -21.13
C ASP A 36 12.63 19.13 -22.47
N SER A 37 13.75 18.48 -22.83
CA SER A 37 13.91 17.74 -24.09
C SER A 37 13.53 16.26 -24.01
N VAL A 38 13.40 15.69 -22.80
CA VAL A 38 13.06 14.27 -22.61
C VAL A 38 11.58 14.15 -22.33
N THR A 39 10.83 13.66 -23.32
CA THR A 39 9.37 13.46 -23.20
C THR A 39 8.94 12.01 -23.41
N MET A 40 9.88 11.12 -23.71
CA MET A 40 9.63 9.71 -24.05
C MET A 40 10.75 8.83 -23.51
N PHE A 41 10.40 7.75 -22.84
CA PHE A 41 11.27 6.60 -22.67
C PHE A 41 11.48 5.89 -24.01
N THR A 42 12.69 5.37 -24.20
CA THR A 42 13.10 4.62 -25.39
C THR A 42 13.14 3.13 -25.08
N GLN A 43 13.15 2.29 -26.13
CA GLN A 43 13.31 0.84 -25.94
C GLN A 43 14.62 0.49 -25.22
N LYS A 44 15.71 1.24 -25.46
CA LYS A 44 16.97 1.08 -24.70
C LYS A 44 16.74 1.23 -23.19
N HIS A 45 15.93 2.20 -22.76
CA HIS A 45 15.62 2.38 -21.34
C HIS A 45 14.85 1.17 -20.76
N CYS A 46 13.87 0.65 -21.50
CA CYS A 46 13.10 -0.53 -21.10
C CYS A 46 13.98 -1.78 -21.02
N ASP A 47 14.84 -2.01 -22.01
CA ASP A 47 15.76 -3.15 -22.04
C ASP A 47 16.81 -3.06 -20.94
N THR A 48 17.31 -1.86 -20.63
CA THR A 48 18.18 -1.63 -19.48
C THR A 48 17.46 -1.99 -18.18
N LEU A 49 16.24 -1.51 -17.95
CA LEU A 49 15.46 -1.85 -16.75
C LEU A 49 15.23 -3.36 -16.64
N LYS A 50 14.88 -4.04 -17.73
CA LYS A 50 14.73 -5.51 -17.76
C LYS A 50 16.01 -6.23 -17.38
N ARG A 51 17.15 -5.82 -17.95
CA ARG A 51 18.46 -6.41 -17.70
C ARG A 51 18.92 -6.26 -16.25
N LEU A 52 18.61 -5.13 -15.62
CA LEU A 52 19.01 -4.83 -14.24
C LEU A 52 18.18 -5.61 -13.21
N ARG A 53 17.01 -6.12 -13.60
CA ARG A 53 16.07 -6.77 -12.71
C ARG A 53 16.25 -8.29 -12.70
N ILE A 54 16.05 -8.87 -11.51
CA ILE A 54 16.02 -10.32 -11.29
C ILE A 54 14.63 -10.64 -10.76
N LEU A 55 13.71 -11.00 -11.65
CA LEU A 55 12.29 -11.20 -11.32
C LEU A 55 12.09 -12.33 -10.30
N GLU A 56 12.95 -13.35 -10.35
CA GLU A 56 12.94 -14.52 -9.48
C GLU A 56 13.18 -14.16 -8.00
N ARG A 57 13.77 -12.99 -7.71
CA ARG A 57 13.90 -12.47 -6.34
C ARG A 57 12.57 -12.00 -5.75
N HIS A 58 11.54 -11.85 -6.57
CA HIS A 58 10.22 -11.37 -6.15
C HIS A 58 9.10 -12.34 -6.59
N PRO A 59 9.10 -13.59 -6.11
CA PRO A 59 8.16 -14.62 -6.56
C PRO A 59 6.69 -14.31 -6.21
N ARG A 60 6.45 -13.44 -5.22
CA ARG A 60 5.10 -12.94 -4.86
C ARG A 60 4.60 -11.80 -5.75
N ILE A 61 5.46 -11.28 -6.63
CA ILE A 61 5.10 -10.25 -7.61
C ILE A 61 5.10 -10.86 -9.01
N TYR A 62 6.18 -11.53 -9.41
CA TYR A 62 6.39 -12.00 -10.79
C TYR A 62 6.35 -13.53 -10.95
N GLY A 63 6.24 -14.28 -9.85
CA GLY A 63 6.33 -15.74 -9.85
C GLY A 63 5.03 -16.43 -9.50
N SER A 64 5.10 -17.75 -9.29
CA SER A 64 3.95 -18.60 -8.97
C SER A 64 3.28 -18.33 -7.63
N LEU A 65 3.89 -17.50 -6.77
CA LEU A 65 3.31 -17.07 -5.50
C LEU A 65 2.54 -15.75 -5.62
N SER A 66 2.53 -15.14 -6.81
CA SER A 66 1.75 -13.93 -7.08
C SER A 66 0.27 -14.27 -7.23
N ILE A 67 -0.57 -13.35 -6.75
CA ILE A 67 -2.02 -13.40 -6.98
C ILE A 67 -2.42 -12.77 -8.33
N MET A 68 -1.46 -12.16 -9.03
CA MET A 68 -1.60 -11.60 -10.37
C MET A 68 -0.64 -12.30 -11.33
N ASN A 69 -1.08 -12.49 -12.57
CA ASN A 69 -0.25 -13.07 -13.62
C ASN A 69 0.59 -11.98 -14.31
N TYR A 70 1.90 -11.99 -14.07
CA TYR A 70 2.82 -11.08 -14.75
C TYR A 70 2.98 -11.50 -16.21
N ASN A 71 2.87 -10.53 -17.12
CA ASN A 71 2.99 -10.73 -18.56
C ASN A 71 4.37 -10.30 -19.05
N ASN A 72 4.64 -8.99 -19.02
CA ASN A 72 5.88 -8.41 -19.51
C ASN A 72 6.15 -7.03 -18.88
N THR A 73 7.36 -6.50 -19.13
CA THR A 73 7.65 -5.08 -18.96
C THR A 73 7.62 -4.42 -20.34
N GLU A 74 6.88 -3.34 -20.52
CA GLU A 74 6.78 -2.64 -21.80
C GLU A 74 6.62 -1.12 -21.63
N ILE A 75 6.72 -0.40 -22.75
CA ILE A 75 6.51 1.05 -22.79
C ILE A 75 5.08 1.30 -23.24
N ILE A 76 4.32 2.01 -22.42
CA ILE A 76 2.90 2.29 -22.66
C ILE A 76 2.67 3.81 -22.74
N PRO A 77 1.89 4.30 -23.72
CA PRO A 77 1.41 5.67 -23.73
C PRO A 77 0.67 6.04 -22.44
N VAL A 78 0.97 7.21 -21.88
CA VAL A 78 0.38 7.67 -20.60
C VAL A 78 -1.15 7.79 -20.68
N ASP A 79 -1.69 8.14 -21.85
CA ASP A 79 -3.12 8.28 -22.13
C ASP A 79 -3.89 6.96 -22.17
N LYS A 80 -3.20 5.82 -22.30
CA LYS A 80 -3.79 4.48 -22.20
C LYS A 80 -3.85 3.94 -20.77
N ILE A 81 -3.23 4.63 -19.82
CA ILE A 81 -3.18 4.22 -18.42
C ILE A 81 -4.24 5.00 -17.64
N ASP A 82 -5.27 4.29 -17.22
CA ASP A 82 -6.27 4.79 -16.28
C ASP A 82 -5.67 4.82 -14.86
N CYS A 83 -5.21 6.02 -14.48
CA CYS A 83 -4.79 6.32 -13.13
C CYS A 83 -5.97 6.72 -12.23
N ASP A 84 -7.08 7.23 -12.76
CA ASP A 84 -8.20 7.78 -11.95
C ASP A 84 -9.29 6.74 -11.73
N ASN A 85 -8.91 5.47 -11.69
CA ASN A 85 -9.84 4.40 -11.43
C ASN A 85 -10.55 4.63 -10.08
N ALA A 86 -11.88 4.60 -10.10
CA ALA A 86 -12.73 4.82 -8.92
C ALA A 86 -12.40 3.85 -7.77
N TRP A 87 -11.79 2.71 -8.10
CA TRP A 87 -11.25 1.74 -7.18
C TRP A 87 -10.28 2.41 -6.21
N PHE A 88 -9.26 3.12 -6.66
CA PHE A 88 -8.18 3.55 -5.77
C PHE A 88 -8.35 4.95 -5.18
N ASP A 89 -9.13 5.81 -5.84
CA ASP A 89 -9.42 7.15 -5.34
C ASP A 89 -10.37 7.11 -4.13
N GLN A 90 -11.20 6.06 -4.02
CA GLN A 90 -12.08 5.84 -2.86
C GLN A 90 -11.64 4.72 -1.92
N SER A 91 -11.05 3.61 -2.42
CA SER A 91 -10.89 2.38 -1.62
C SER A 91 -9.49 2.08 -1.05
N VAL A 92 -8.40 2.66 -1.56
CA VAL A 92 -7.04 2.19 -1.18
C VAL A 92 -6.18 3.20 -0.43
N ARG A 93 -6.46 4.51 -0.52
CA ARG A 93 -5.74 5.53 0.28
C ARG A 93 -6.70 6.48 0.99
N ALA A 94 -6.71 6.44 2.30
CA ALA A 94 -7.47 7.35 3.15
C ALA A 94 -6.74 8.69 3.37
N ILE A 95 -5.42 8.75 3.12
CA ILE A 95 -4.59 9.93 3.36
C ILE A 95 -3.60 10.12 2.19
N VAL A 96 -3.37 11.39 1.83
CA VAL A 96 -2.34 11.83 0.87
C VAL A 96 -0.96 11.33 1.32
N ASN A 97 -0.19 10.72 0.41
CA ASN A 97 1.12 10.17 0.72
C ASN A 97 2.08 11.29 1.20
N PRO A 98 2.59 11.25 2.46
CA PRO A 98 3.47 12.29 2.98
C PRO A 98 4.82 12.37 2.23
N GLU A 99 5.21 11.31 1.52
CA GLU A 99 6.44 11.23 0.71
C GLU A 99 6.24 11.69 -0.75
N LEU A 100 5.09 12.29 -1.10
CA LEU A 100 4.86 12.80 -2.46
C LEU A 100 5.87 13.89 -2.85
N SER A 101 6.24 14.77 -1.90
CA SER A 101 7.25 15.79 -2.16
C SER A 101 8.64 15.19 -2.30
N SER A 102 9.02 14.22 -1.46
CA SER A 102 10.35 13.60 -1.51
C SER A 102 10.57 12.78 -2.79
N ILE A 103 9.55 12.07 -3.28
CA ILE A 103 9.63 11.34 -4.56
C ILE A 103 9.75 12.32 -5.74
N ARG A 104 9.01 13.43 -5.70
CA ARG A 104 9.15 14.48 -6.71
C ARG A 104 10.56 15.07 -6.69
N ASP A 105 11.02 15.48 -5.53
CA ASP A 105 12.32 16.12 -5.34
C ASP A 105 13.44 15.17 -5.77
N ASP A 106 13.32 13.87 -5.50
CA ASP A 106 14.27 12.87 -5.95
C ASP A 106 14.28 12.74 -7.48
N ILE A 107 13.13 12.61 -8.14
CA ILE A 107 13.05 12.53 -9.60
C ILE A 107 13.54 13.83 -10.26
N GLU A 108 13.24 14.98 -9.67
CA GLU A 108 13.64 16.30 -10.17
C GLU A 108 15.15 16.49 -10.10
N ASN A 109 15.77 16.10 -8.97
CA ASN A 109 17.20 16.28 -8.72
C ASN A 109 18.08 15.14 -9.24
N ASN A 110 17.56 13.91 -9.29
CA ASN A 110 18.32 12.70 -9.58
C ASN A 110 17.82 11.94 -10.83
N GLY A 111 16.74 12.39 -11.48
CA GLY A 111 16.17 11.70 -12.63
C GLY A 111 15.41 10.42 -12.27
N PHE A 112 14.87 9.74 -13.29
CA PHE A 112 14.18 8.47 -13.14
C PHE A 112 15.19 7.31 -13.14
N SER A 113 15.27 6.59 -12.01
CA SER A 113 16.13 5.42 -11.86
C SER A 113 15.54 4.19 -12.56
N LEU A 114 16.32 3.59 -13.48
CA LEU A 114 15.98 2.31 -14.13
C LEU A 114 16.28 1.09 -13.25
N CYS A 115 16.82 1.30 -12.05
CA CYS A 115 17.12 0.25 -11.08
C CYS A 115 15.93 -0.08 -10.16
N GLU A 116 14.90 0.76 -10.15
CA GLU A 116 13.71 0.54 -9.33
C GLU A 116 12.65 -0.32 -10.03
N LEU A 117 11.71 -0.86 -9.25
CA LEU A 117 10.51 -1.49 -9.81
C LEU A 117 9.72 -0.43 -10.58
N PRO A 118 9.33 -0.60 -11.85
CA PRO A 118 8.51 0.38 -12.54
C PRO A 118 7.08 0.43 -11.95
N PRO A 119 6.25 1.42 -12.34
CA PRO A 119 4.83 1.35 -12.08
C PRO A 119 4.21 0.07 -12.64
N MET A 120 3.16 -0.42 -11.99
CA MET A 120 2.52 -1.69 -12.32
C MET A 120 1.11 -1.44 -12.82
N VAL A 121 0.75 -2.10 -13.91
CA VAL A 121 -0.56 -1.94 -14.54
C VAL A 121 -1.19 -3.29 -14.85
N MET A 122 -2.52 -3.34 -14.83
CA MET A 122 -3.31 -4.49 -15.30
C MET A 122 -3.86 -4.17 -16.69
N LYS A 123 -3.75 -5.11 -17.63
CA LYS A 123 -4.38 -4.96 -18.93
C LYS A 123 -5.90 -5.09 -18.81
N GLU A 124 -6.63 -4.16 -19.41
CA GLU A 124 -8.09 -4.22 -19.50
C GLU A 124 -8.54 -4.84 -20.83
N LYS A 125 -9.75 -5.43 -20.85
CA LYS A 125 -10.29 -6.11 -22.04
C LYS A 125 -10.46 -5.18 -23.25
N ASN A 126 -10.64 -3.89 -23.01
CA ASN A 126 -10.77 -2.84 -24.02
C ASN A 126 -9.42 -2.34 -24.58
N GLY A 127 -8.29 -2.89 -24.13
CA GLY A 127 -6.94 -2.49 -24.55
C GLY A 127 -6.37 -1.25 -23.84
N THR A 128 -7.08 -0.71 -22.84
CA THR A 128 -6.49 0.23 -21.88
C THR A 128 -5.80 -0.52 -20.75
N TYR A 129 -5.14 0.22 -19.86
CA TYR A 129 -4.42 -0.34 -18.73
C TYR A 129 -4.89 0.35 -17.47
N LYS A 130 -5.08 -0.40 -16.39
CA LYS A 130 -5.42 0.16 -15.10
C LYS A 130 -4.19 0.18 -14.20
N LEU A 131 -3.92 1.32 -13.57
CA LEU A 131 -2.80 1.44 -12.64
C LEU A 131 -3.07 0.66 -11.33
N LEU A 132 -2.18 -0.28 -11.00
CA LEU A 132 -2.20 -1.07 -9.77
C LEU A 132 -1.31 -0.46 -8.69
N GLU A 133 -0.09 -0.04 -9.05
CA GLU A 133 0.89 0.56 -8.13
C GLU A 133 1.77 1.58 -8.85
N GLY A 134 2.33 2.53 -8.11
CA GLY A 134 3.23 3.55 -8.64
C GLY A 134 2.53 4.87 -9.00
N ARG A 135 1.34 5.14 -8.43
CA ARG A 135 0.56 6.38 -8.64
C ARG A 135 1.38 7.66 -8.50
N ALA A 136 2.20 7.77 -7.45
CA ALA A 136 3.05 8.95 -7.26
C ALA A 136 4.02 9.13 -8.43
N ARG A 137 4.74 8.06 -8.81
CA ARG A 137 5.69 8.09 -9.93
C ARG A 137 5.00 8.38 -11.27
N TYR A 138 3.81 7.82 -11.51
CA TYR A 138 3.00 8.15 -12.67
C TYR A 138 2.69 9.65 -12.74
N HIS A 139 2.14 10.23 -11.66
CA HIS A 139 1.76 11.66 -11.66
C HIS A 139 2.98 12.58 -11.80
N HIS A 140 4.12 12.25 -11.20
CA HIS A 140 5.33 13.06 -11.36
C HIS A 140 5.87 13.00 -12.79
N LEU A 141 6.00 11.80 -13.37
CA LEU A 141 6.47 11.65 -14.76
C LEU A 141 5.52 12.33 -15.76
N ALA A 142 4.21 12.16 -15.59
CA ALA A 142 3.21 12.84 -16.40
C ALA A 142 3.28 14.37 -16.20
N GLY A 143 3.52 14.84 -14.97
CA GLY A 143 3.71 16.24 -14.62
C GLY A 143 4.96 16.87 -15.23
N PHE A 144 6.04 16.09 -15.40
CA PHE A 144 7.23 16.47 -16.17
C PHE A 144 7.03 16.41 -17.69
N GLY A 145 5.82 16.07 -18.17
CA GLY A 145 5.48 16.09 -19.59
C GLY A 145 5.78 14.79 -20.35
N MET A 146 6.16 13.72 -19.65
CA MET A 146 6.38 12.41 -20.27
C MET A 146 5.10 11.90 -20.93
N LYS A 147 5.23 11.36 -22.15
CA LYS A 147 4.11 10.87 -22.98
C LYS A 147 3.96 9.35 -22.95
N ASN A 148 4.97 8.64 -22.46
CA ASN A 148 4.93 7.21 -22.24
C ASN A 148 5.59 6.84 -20.90
N MET A 149 5.43 5.60 -20.48
CA MET A 149 5.99 5.09 -19.25
C MET A 149 6.45 3.64 -19.42
N ILE A 150 7.59 3.29 -18.83
CA ILE A 150 8.01 1.88 -18.70
C ILE A 150 7.21 1.30 -17.53
N VAL A 151 6.48 0.22 -17.76
CA VAL A 151 5.60 -0.41 -16.76
C VAL A 151 5.72 -1.92 -16.77
N ASP A 152 5.44 -2.53 -15.62
CA ASP A 152 5.15 -3.96 -15.54
C ASP A 152 3.67 -4.19 -15.81
N VAL A 153 3.38 -5.05 -16.78
CA VAL A 153 2.03 -5.40 -17.20
C VAL A 153 1.65 -6.75 -16.63
N PHE A 154 0.49 -6.77 -16.03
CA PHE A 154 -0.19 -7.96 -15.55
C PHE A 154 -1.40 -8.25 -16.44
N ASP A 155 -1.71 -9.53 -16.59
CA ASP A 155 -2.92 -9.96 -17.31
C ASP A 155 -4.18 -9.47 -16.60
N HIS A 156 -5.27 -9.41 -17.36
CA HIS A 156 -6.56 -9.01 -16.82
C HIS A 156 -7.02 -9.98 -15.74
N GLU A 157 -7.33 -9.46 -14.57
CA GLU A 157 -7.84 -10.21 -13.42
C GLU A 157 -9.08 -9.49 -12.85
N GLU A 158 -9.82 -10.20 -12.00
CA GLU A 158 -10.97 -9.64 -11.31
C GLU A 158 -10.57 -8.53 -10.32
N GLU A 159 -11.48 -7.58 -10.10
CA GLU A 159 -11.22 -6.38 -9.29
C GLU A 159 -10.71 -6.71 -7.89
N GLY A 160 -11.25 -7.75 -7.24
CA GLY A 160 -10.81 -8.19 -5.92
C GLY A 160 -9.34 -8.60 -5.86
N ARG A 161 -8.84 -9.30 -6.88
CA ARG A 161 -7.42 -9.66 -6.98
C ARG A 161 -6.56 -8.43 -7.18
N ALA A 162 -6.97 -7.52 -8.06
CA ALA A 162 -6.26 -6.26 -8.30
C ALA A 162 -6.14 -5.40 -7.02
N ILE A 163 -7.21 -5.27 -6.24
CA ILE A 163 -7.21 -4.55 -4.94
C ILE A 163 -6.24 -5.20 -3.96
N LYS A 164 -6.31 -6.52 -3.80
CA LYS A 164 -5.42 -7.26 -2.89
C LYS A 164 -3.95 -7.09 -3.27
N PHE A 165 -3.65 -7.16 -4.56
CA PHE A 165 -2.29 -7.01 -5.08
C PHE A 165 -1.74 -5.60 -4.87
N ALA A 166 -2.55 -4.59 -5.11
CA ALA A 166 -2.16 -3.22 -4.86
C ALA A 166 -1.87 -2.91 -3.39
N LEU A 167 -2.70 -3.41 -2.47
CA LEU A 167 -2.42 -3.26 -1.05
C LEU A 167 -1.18 -4.04 -0.63
N PHE A 168 -1.00 -5.25 -1.16
CA PHE A 168 0.24 -6.01 -1.00
C PHE A 168 1.46 -5.16 -1.39
N MET A 169 1.44 -4.55 -2.58
CA MET A 169 2.55 -3.72 -3.06
C MET A 169 2.77 -2.48 -2.19
N ASN A 170 1.70 -1.81 -1.75
CA ASN A 170 1.80 -0.65 -0.85
C ASN A 170 2.40 -1.00 0.52
N ASN A 171 2.22 -2.24 0.98
CA ASN A 171 2.77 -2.74 2.23
C ASN A 171 4.25 -3.17 2.10
N GLN A 172 4.74 -3.41 0.87
CA GLN A 172 6.15 -3.70 0.59
C GLN A 172 7.00 -2.40 0.63
N GLY A 173 7.30 -1.89 1.83
CA GLY A 173 8.27 -0.79 1.99
C GLY A 173 7.93 0.27 3.04
N LYS A 174 6.74 0.24 3.64
CA LYS A 174 6.34 1.23 4.65
C LYS A 174 6.51 0.70 6.08
N PRO A 175 6.97 1.54 7.04
CA PRO A 175 6.72 1.31 8.45
C PRO A 175 5.21 1.31 8.71
N PHE A 176 4.71 0.32 9.45
CA PHE A 176 3.27 0.14 9.68
C PHE A 176 2.72 1.20 10.66
N GLY A 177 1.51 1.72 10.39
CA GLY A 177 0.86 2.76 11.20
C GLY A 177 -0.65 2.87 10.96
N LYS A 178 -1.35 3.75 11.71
CA LYS A 178 -2.82 3.89 11.73
C LYS A 178 -3.45 4.14 10.35
N THR A 179 -2.75 4.86 9.47
CA THR A 179 -3.16 5.15 8.10
C THR A 179 -3.33 3.87 7.26
N ALA A 180 -2.46 2.87 7.44
CA ALA A 180 -2.54 1.61 6.70
C ALA A 180 -3.76 0.76 7.09
N ILE A 181 -4.22 0.87 8.34
CA ILE A 181 -5.39 0.11 8.83
C ILE A 181 -6.69 0.61 8.19
N LEU A 182 -6.83 1.93 8.00
CA LEU A 182 -8.00 2.51 7.33
C LEU A 182 -8.08 2.03 5.88
N ASP A 183 -6.95 1.95 5.19
CA ASP A 183 -6.86 1.44 3.82
C ASP A 183 -7.27 -0.03 3.73
N ILE A 184 -6.80 -0.84 4.69
CA ILE A 184 -7.21 -2.26 4.80
C ILE A 184 -8.71 -2.39 5.06
N LYS A 185 -9.28 -1.61 5.99
CA LYS A 185 -10.73 -1.63 6.27
C LYS A 185 -11.57 -1.25 5.05
N LYS A 186 -11.13 -0.24 4.29
CA LYS A 186 -11.80 0.16 3.05
C LYS A 186 -11.74 -0.94 1.99
N ALA A 187 -10.59 -1.60 1.82
CA ALA A 187 -10.46 -2.71 0.88
C ALA A 187 -11.33 -3.91 1.27
N ILE A 188 -11.35 -4.30 2.54
CA ILE A 188 -12.26 -5.37 3.02
C ILE A 188 -13.72 -5.02 2.74
N LYS A 189 -14.14 -3.77 3.00
CA LYS A 189 -15.48 -3.32 2.65
C LYS A 189 -15.75 -3.45 1.14
N ARG A 190 -14.78 -3.08 0.30
CA ARG A 190 -14.92 -3.19 -1.16
C ARG A 190 -15.01 -4.66 -1.61
N LEU A 191 -14.22 -5.56 -1.03
CA LEU A 191 -14.29 -6.99 -1.30
C LEU A 191 -15.65 -7.59 -0.90
N ILE A 192 -16.27 -7.09 0.17
CA ILE A 192 -17.66 -7.44 0.54
C ILE A 192 -18.64 -6.95 -0.53
N GLU A 193 -18.52 -5.70 -0.98
CA GLU A 193 -19.40 -5.11 -2.01
C GLU A 193 -19.30 -5.83 -3.36
N LEU A 194 -18.10 -6.33 -3.70
CA LEU A 194 -17.84 -7.12 -4.91
C LEU A 194 -18.32 -8.57 -4.81
N GLY A 195 -18.60 -9.06 -3.60
CA GLY A 195 -18.96 -10.44 -3.33
C GLY A 195 -17.78 -11.40 -3.20
N ASP A 196 -16.54 -10.90 -3.24
CA ASP A 196 -15.33 -11.70 -2.98
C ASP A 196 -15.27 -12.21 -1.54
N ILE A 197 -15.87 -11.45 -0.61
CA ILE A 197 -16.17 -11.90 0.75
C ILE A 197 -17.69 -12.12 0.81
N PRO A 198 -18.16 -13.37 0.81
CA PRO A 198 -19.58 -13.67 0.68
C PRO A 198 -20.35 -13.30 1.94
N LYS A 199 -21.57 -12.82 1.76
CA LYS A 199 -22.56 -12.75 2.84
C LYS A 199 -23.29 -14.08 2.95
N LEU A 200 -23.10 -14.73 4.08
CA LEU A 200 -23.81 -15.96 4.46
C LEU A 200 -24.96 -15.58 5.42
N GLY A 201 -25.15 -16.33 6.50
CA GLY A 201 -26.05 -16.00 7.62
C GLY A 201 -25.35 -15.51 8.89
N ASP A 202 -26.04 -15.60 10.02
CA ASP A 202 -25.58 -15.19 11.34
C ASP A 202 -25.36 -16.37 12.32
N SER A 203 -25.40 -17.61 11.83
CA SER A 203 -25.04 -18.76 12.64
C SER A 203 -23.53 -18.80 12.95
N VAL A 204 -23.16 -19.52 14.01
CA VAL A 204 -21.75 -19.64 14.43
C VAL A 204 -20.85 -20.17 13.30
N LEU A 205 -21.33 -21.16 12.53
CA LEU A 205 -20.57 -21.76 11.44
C LEU A 205 -20.38 -20.79 10.27
N GLU A 206 -21.44 -20.08 9.87
CA GLU A 206 -21.40 -19.11 8.78
C GLU A 206 -20.51 -17.90 9.12
N ILE A 207 -20.55 -17.46 10.38
CA ILE A 207 -19.67 -16.37 10.86
C ILE A 207 -18.21 -16.81 10.87
N GLN A 208 -17.92 -18.06 11.25
CA GLN A 208 -16.57 -18.59 11.19
C GLN A 208 -16.07 -18.65 9.74
N GLU A 209 -16.90 -19.08 8.79
CA GLU A 209 -16.54 -19.14 7.37
C GLU A 209 -16.26 -17.74 6.78
N MET A 210 -17.10 -16.74 7.08
CA MET A 210 -16.84 -15.36 6.71
C MET A 210 -15.54 -14.84 7.34
N THR A 211 -15.28 -15.17 8.61
CA THR A 211 -14.05 -14.81 9.32
C THR A 211 -12.81 -15.38 8.65
N ASP A 212 -12.84 -16.67 8.29
CA ASP A 212 -11.73 -17.35 7.62
C ASP A 212 -11.46 -16.73 6.24
N CYS A 213 -12.51 -16.37 5.51
CA CYS A 213 -12.41 -15.65 4.23
C CYS A 213 -11.75 -14.27 4.39
N ILE A 214 -12.17 -13.48 5.40
CA ILE A 214 -11.57 -12.18 5.72
C ILE A 214 -10.09 -12.35 6.06
N ILE A 215 -9.74 -13.29 6.94
CA ILE A 215 -8.34 -13.57 7.33
C ILE A 215 -7.51 -14.00 6.11
N SER A 216 -8.06 -14.82 5.22
CA SER A 216 -7.39 -15.19 3.97
C SER A 216 -7.09 -13.96 3.11
N CYS A 217 -8.05 -13.04 2.96
CA CYS A 217 -7.84 -11.80 2.21
C CYS A 217 -6.76 -10.91 2.85
N LEU A 218 -6.72 -10.81 4.19
CA LEU A 218 -5.67 -10.09 4.92
C LEU A 218 -4.28 -10.66 4.68
N LYS A 219 -4.16 -11.99 4.58
CA LYS A 219 -2.90 -12.67 4.24
C LYS A 219 -2.45 -12.36 2.81
N ASP A 220 -3.36 -12.39 1.84
CA ASP A 220 -3.07 -12.04 0.44
C ASP A 220 -2.55 -10.60 0.32
N MET A 221 -3.09 -9.68 1.12
CA MET A 221 -2.67 -8.27 1.19
C MET A 221 -1.34 -8.05 1.94
N SER A 222 -0.72 -9.12 2.47
CA SER A 222 0.49 -9.09 3.30
C SER A 222 0.44 -8.02 4.41
N CYS A 223 -0.73 -7.87 5.04
CA CYS A 223 -0.93 -6.93 6.13
C CYS A 223 -0.08 -7.33 7.34
N LYS A 224 0.92 -6.52 7.73
CA LYS A 224 1.59 -6.67 9.03
C LYS A 224 0.78 -5.90 10.08
N ILE A 225 -0.26 -6.56 10.58
CA ILE A 225 -1.16 -6.05 11.61
C ILE A 225 -0.98 -6.85 12.90
N THR A 226 -1.24 -6.23 14.05
CA THR A 226 -1.27 -6.95 15.33
C THR A 226 -2.55 -7.79 15.42
N ALA A 227 -2.57 -8.80 16.30
CA ALA A 227 -3.76 -9.63 16.51
C ALA A 227 -4.99 -8.79 16.93
N SER A 228 -4.77 -7.73 17.70
CA SER A 228 -5.83 -6.79 18.07
C SER A 228 -6.39 -6.03 16.85
N GLN A 229 -5.53 -5.59 15.94
CA GLN A 229 -5.96 -4.90 14.73
C GLN A 229 -6.68 -5.84 13.75
N GLU A 230 -6.23 -7.08 13.65
CA GLU A 230 -6.91 -8.13 12.88
C GLU A 230 -8.32 -8.37 13.43
N GLY A 231 -8.45 -8.55 14.75
CA GLY A 231 -9.74 -8.69 15.41
C GLY A 231 -10.67 -7.50 15.13
N ASP A 232 -10.17 -6.27 15.26
CA ASP A 232 -10.93 -5.06 14.96
C ASP A 232 -11.45 -5.03 13.51
N ILE A 233 -10.62 -5.42 12.54
CA ILE A 233 -11.01 -5.47 11.12
C ILE A 233 -12.06 -6.55 10.88
N VAL A 234 -11.84 -7.75 11.43
CA VAL A 234 -12.75 -8.89 11.29
C VAL A 234 -14.12 -8.56 11.88
N HIS A 235 -14.18 -8.04 13.10
CA HIS A 235 -15.45 -7.72 13.75
C HIS A 235 -16.21 -6.60 13.03
N ASP A 236 -15.53 -5.58 12.54
CA ASP A 236 -16.15 -4.53 11.73
C ASP A 236 -16.70 -5.10 10.41
N ALA A 237 -15.97 -6.00 9.77
CA ALA A 237 -16.37 -6.65 8.52
C ALA A 237 -17.59 -7.58 8.73
N ILE A 238 -17.58 -8.40 9.78
CA ILE A 238 -18.73 -9.24 10.16
C ILE A 238 -19.97 -8.40 10.46
N LYS A 239 -19.81 -7.27 11.16
CA LYS A 239 -20.91 -6.33 11.38
C LYS A 239 -21.46 -5.78 10.06
N ASN A 240 -20.60 -5.44 9.10
CA ASN A 240 -21.05 -4.94 7.79
C ASN A 240 -21.81 -6.03 6.99
N LEU A 241 -21.40 -7.28 7.11
CA LEU A 241 -22.05 -8.42 6.43
C LEU A 241 -23.40 -8.76 7.05
N THR A 242 -23.45 -8.92 8.38
CA THR A 242 -24.60 -9.49 9.11
C THR A 242 -25.51 -8.42 9.72
N GLY A 243 -25.01 -7.21 9.97
CA GLY A 243 -25.66 -6.20 10.80
C GLY A 243 -25.49 -6.44 12.30
N VAL A 244 -24.90 -7.56 12.72
CA VAL A 244 -24.76 -7.95 14.12
C VAL A 244 -23.41 -7.48 14.65
N GLN A 245 -23.42 -6.64 15.69
CA GLN A 245 -22.21 -6.28 16.43
C GLN A 245 -21.89 -7.37 17.45
N GLN A 246 -20.87 -8.18 17.19
CA GLN A 246 -20.45 -9.25 18.10
C GLN A 246 -19.49 -8.77 19.20
N VAL A 247 -18.59 -7.85 18.86
CA VAL A 247 -17.53 -7.35 19.74
C VAL A 247 -17.47 -5.85 19.62
N ILE A 248 -17.33 -5.14 20.74
CA ILE A 248 -17.10 -3.70 20.77
C ILE A 248 -15.67 -3.47 21.25
N SER A 249 -14.86 -2.85 20.40
CA SER A 249 -13.46 -2.57 20.68
C SER A 249 -13.30 -1.14 21.20
N PHE A 250 -12.48 -0.97 22.23
CA PHE A 250 -12.11 0.32 22.80
C PHE A 250 -10.58 0.47 22.85
N PRO A 251 -9.91 0.74 21.72
CA PRO A 251 -8.45 0.80 21.66
C PRO A 251 -7.88 1.80 22.67
N ASN A 252 -7.00 1.34 23.56
CA ASN A 252 -6.41 2.13 24.66
C ASN A 252 -7.45 2.77 25.60
N GLY A 253 -8.64 2.17 25.75
CA GLY A 253 -9.74 2.73 26.55
C GLY A 253 -10.35 4.01 25.97
N LYS A 254 -10.04 4.32 24.71
CA LYS A 254 -10.56 5.49 23.98
C LYS A 254 -11.59 5.03 22.95
N GLY A 255 -12.59 5.88 22.69
CA GLY A 255 -13.70 5.61 21.79
C GLY A 255 -14.84 6.58 22.03
N SER A 256 -15.84 6.58 21.15
CA SER A 256 -17.12 7.25 21.38
C SER A 256 -18.26 6.27 21.05
N PRO A 257 -19.01 5.81 22.07
CA PRO A 257 -18.81 6.06 23.50
C PRO A 257 -17.48 5.47 24.02
N THR A 258 -16.95 6.00 25.12
CA THR A 258 -15.87 5.36 25.91
C THR A 258 -16.39 4.07 26.56
N PRO A 259 -15.52 3.16 27.06
CA PRO A 259 -15.99 1.94 27.73
C PRO A 259 -16.98 2.23 28.85
N ARG A 260 -16.71 3.27 29.65
CA ARG A 260 -17.55 3.65 30.79
C ARG A 260 -18.89 4.22 30.33
N GLU A 261 -18.88 5.13 29.34
CA GLU A 261 -20.11 5.66 28.76
C GLU A 261 -20.96 4.55 28.12
N TRP A 262 -20.32 3.57 27.48
CA TRP A 262 -21.03 2.42 26.92
C TRP A 262 -21.69 1.58 28.03
N LEU A 263 -20.95 1.25 29.10
CA LEU A 263 -21.50 0.53 30.24
C LEU A 263 -22.69 1.29 30.87
N ASP A 264 -22.55 2.60 31.07
CA ASP A 264 -23.60 3.46 31.63
C ASP A 264 -24.84 3.53 30.72
N MET A 265 -24.66 3.67 29.41
CA MET A 265 -25.75 3.71 28.41
C MET A 265 -26.62 2.45 28.45
N TYR A 266 -26.01 1.29 28.71
CA TYR A 266 -26.70 0.01 28.75
C TYR A 266 -27.02 -0.47 30.19
N GLY A 267 -26.81 0.38 31.19
CA GLY A 267 -27.20 0.13 32.57
C GLY A 267 -26.27 -0.80 33.35
N TYR A 268 -25.08 -1.10 32.84
CA TYR A 268 -24.05 -1.88 33.53
C TYR A 268 -23.35 -1.02 34.57
N LYS A 269 -23.82 -1.09 35.82
CA LYS A 269 -23.29 -0.31 36.94
C LYS A 269 -22.54 -1.20 37.91
N ASP A 270 -21.34 -0.79 38.27
CA ASP A 270 -20.59 -1.42 39.35
C ASP A 270 -21.37 -1.30 40.66
N THR A 271 -21.51 -2.43 41.36
CA THR A 271 -22.04 -2.51 42.71
C THR A 271 -20.99 -3.09 43.64
N ARG A 272 -21.30 -3.25 44.93
CA ARG A 272 -20.42 -3.98 45.86
C ARG A 272 -20.26 -5.46 45.49
N GLU A 273 -21.20 -6.02 44.74
CA GLU A 273 -21.27 -7.45 44.42
C GLU A 273 -20.83 -7.77 42.99
N ILE A 274 -20.94 -6.80 42.07
CA ILE A 274 -20.68 -6.97 40.63
C ILE A 274 -19.81 -5.82 40.15
N VAL A 275 -18.69 -6.13 39.50
CA VAL A 275 -17.83 -5.15 38.83
C VAL A 275 -17.69 -5.53 37.36
N TYR A 276 -17.96 -4.59 36.47
CA TYR A 276 -17.83 -4.78 35.03
C TYR A 276 -16.46 -4.31 34.57
N LEU A 277 -15.64 -5.25 34.10
CA LEU A 277 -14.30 -4.95 33.60
C LEU A 277 -14.26 -5.14 32.09
N PRO A 278 -13.81 -4.12 31.32
CA PRO A 278 -13.46 -4.33 29.93
C PRO A 278 -12.29 -5.32 29.87
N ILE A 279 -12.51 -6.45 29.20
CA ILE A 279 -11.48 -7.48 29.05
C ILE A 279 -10.73 -7.18 27.74
N SER A 280 -9.41 -7.02 27.82
CA SER A 280 -8.55 -6.93 26.65
C SER A 280 -8.32 -8.33 26.09
N ASN A 281 -8.54 -8.51 24.78
CA ASN A 281 -8.18 -9.72 24.07
C ASN A 281 -6.64 -9.78 24.03
N MET A 282 -6.04 -10.52 24.96
CA MET A 282 -4.63 -10.93 25.02
C MET A 282 -3.58 -9.81 25.21
N VAL A 283 -2.87 -9.93 26.34
CA VAL A 283 -1.58 -9.28 26.59
C VAL A 283 -0.56 -9.90 25.63
N GLU A 284 0.03 -9.11 24.73
CA GLU A 284 1.22 -9.52 23.98
C GLU A 284 2.33 -9.88 24.98
N ARG A 285 2.81 -11.14 24.92
CA ARG A 285 4.10 -11.55 25.50
C ARG A 285 5.18 -11.46 24.43
#